data_AF-A0A1Y2DKX6-F1
#
_entry.id   AF-A0A1Y2DKX6-F1
#
_cell.length_a   1.000
_cell.length_b   1.000
_cell.length_c   1.000
_cell.angle_alpha   90.00
_cell.angle_beta   90.00
_cell.angle_gamma   90.00
#
_symmetry.space_group_name_H-M   'P 1'
#
loop_
_entity.id
_entity.type
_entity.pdbx_description
1 polymer ?
#
loop_
_entity_poly.entity_id
_entity_poly.type
_entity_poly.pdbx_seq_one_letter_code
_entity_poly.pdbx_strand_id
1 'polypeptide(L)'
;MVDIQTHYDYIILGTGIQESILASALARNKRSVLHIDRNEFYGGNECSFNLKEFLEWIMNVQNNDKNGEDNNSKINKFYNSYHDIEVNILSGYEASETSTEENANRFTLQNNQTVEEFVKQIHSSDEENKIALLKELMKDNRQYYISLLPKMVYSRGPFIDLLIQAGLGSYLEFRSMEKTFIYNDNKFEHVPCTKEDVFNSKQIKVIEKRKLMKFLTFVMNYRLQQEDYEG
;
A
#
# COMPACT_ATOMS: atom_id res chain seq x y z
N MET A 1 -31.94 3.92 -21.84
CA MET A 1 -31.61 3.64 -20.43
C MET A 1 -31.34 2.16 -20.34
N VAL A 2 -30.20 1.76 -19.77
CA VAL A 2 -29.94 0.34 -19.48
C VAL A 2 -30.87 -0.03 -18.32
N ASP A 3 -31.74 -1.02 -18.49
CA ASP A 3 -32.54 -1.56 -17.40
C ASP A 3 -31.60 -2.19 -16.38
N ILE A 4 -31.44 -1.51 -15.24
CA ILE A 4 -30.60 -2.02 -14.16
C ILE A 4 -31.39 -3.12 -13.47
N GLN A 5 -30.82 -4.32 -13.45
CA GLN A 5 -31.34 -5.44 -12.67
C GLN A 5 -31.50 -4.99 -11.20
N THR A 6 -32.70 -5.16 -10.65
CA THR A 6 -33.06 -4.69 -9.29
C THR A 6 -32.95 -5.77 -8.22
N HIS A 7 -32.69 -7.01 -8.61
CA HIS A 7 -32.64 -8.17 -7.71
C HIS A 7 -31.32 -8.93 -7.86
N TYR A 8 -30.63 -9.15 -6.75
CA TYR A 8 -29.37 -9.91 -6.68
C TYR A 8 -29.44 -10.88 -5.49
N ASP A 9 -28.74 -12.01 -5.57
CA ASP A 9 -28.64 -12.97 -4.46
C ASP A 9 -27.85 -12.37 -3.29
N TYR A 10 -26.83 -11.56 -3.60
CA TYR A 10 -25.97 -10.92 -2.61
C TYR A 10 -25.66 -9.46 -3.00
N ILE A 11 -25.56 -8.60 -1.99
CA ILE A 11 -25.04 -7.24 -2.12
C ILE A 11 -23.79 -7.15 -1.24
N ILE A 12 -22.67 -6.73 -1.83
CA ILE A 12 -21.39 -6.56 -1.14
C ILE A 12 -21.02 -5.08 -1.19
N LEU A 13 -20.71 -4.53 -0.03
CA LEU A 13 -20.35 -3.12 0.16
C LEU A 13 -18.87 -3.01 0.50
N GLY A 14 -18.13 -2.28 -0.32
CA GLY A 14 -16.67 -2.16 -0.27
C GLY A 14 -15.99 -3.10 -1.24
N THR A 15 -14.83 -2.67 -1.73
CA THR A 15 -14.01 -3.39 -2.73
C THR A 15 -12.61 -3.69 -2.22
N GLY A 16 -12.47 -3.91 -0.91
CA GLY A 16 -11.24 -4.44 -0.32
C GLY A 16 -10.95 -5.86 -0.82
N ILE A 17 -9.79 -6.39 -0.43
CA ILE A 17 -9.37 -7.72 -0.89
C ILE A 17 -10.33 -8.82 -0.41
N GLN A 18 -10.86 -8.69 0.80
CA GLN A 18 -11.76 -9.67 1.41
C GLN A 18 -13.10 -9.69 0.66
N GLU A 19 -13.68 -8.51 0.43
CA GLU A 19 -14.94 -8.34 -0.30
C GLU A 19 -14.82 -8.83 -1.73
N SER A 20 -13.70 -8.53 -2.40
CA SER A 20 -13.45 -8.93 -3.78
C SER A 20 -13.26 -10.44 -3.93
N ILE A 21 -12.55 -11.09 -2.98
CA ILE A 21 -12.43 -12.56 -2.96
C ILE A 21 -13.80 -13.20 -2.72
N LEU A 22 -14.59 -12.68 -1.79
CA LEU A 22 -15.93 -13.19 -1.50
C LEU A 22 -16.87 -13.02 -2.71
N ALA A 23 -16.88 -11.84 -3.33
CA ALA A 23 -17.66 -11.55 -4.52
C ALA A 23 -17.32 -12.51 -5.66
N SER A 24 -16.02 -12.72 -5.91
CA SER A 24 -15.52 -13.66 -6.92
C SER A 24 -15.96 -15.10 -6.62
N ALA A 25 -15.84 -15.54 -5.37
CA ALA A 25 -16.27 -16.88 -4.96
C ALA A 25 -17.77 -17.11 -5.14
N LEU A 26 -18.61 -16.12 -4.79
CA LEU A 26 -20.07 -16.19 -4.98
C LEU A 26 -20.46 -16.19 -6.46
N ALA A 27 -19.85 -15.31 -7.26
CA ALA A 27 -20.09 -15.24 -8.70
C ALA A 27 -19.73 -16.55 -9.41
N ARG A 28 -18.62 -17.20 -9.02
CA ARG A 28 -18.22 -18.53 -9.53
C ARG A 28 -19.21 -19.63 -9.19
N ASN A 29 -19.87 -19.53 -8.04
CA ASN A 29 -20.98 -20.40 -7.65
C ASN A 29 -22.32 -20.00 -8.29
N LYS A 30 -22.27 -19.23 -9.40
CA LYS A 30 -23.43 -18.80 -10.20
C LYS A 30 -24.45 -17.97 -9.41
N ARG A 31 -23.99 -17.27 -8.36
CA ARG A 31 -24.80 -16.30 -7.63
C ARG A 31 -24.67 -14.92 -8.27
N SER A 32 -25.78 -14.20 -8.35
CA SER A 32 -25.80 -12.81 -8.76
C SER A 32 -25.33 -11.92 -7.61
N VAL A 33 -24.29 -11.12 -7.86
CA VAL A 33 -23.66 -10.28 -6.84
C VAL A 33 -23.64 -8.83 -7.32
N LEU A 34 -24.20 -7.94 -6.51
CA LEU A 34 -24.04 -6.49 -6.68
C LEU A 34 -22.89 -6.02 -5.79
N HIS A 35 -21.77 -5.64 -6.39
CA HIS A 35 -20.56 -5.23 -5.69
C HIS A 35 -20.37 -3.72 -5.85
N ILE A 36 -20.47 -2.96 -4.75
CA ILE A 36 -20.48 -1.49 -4.76
C ILE A 36 -19.45 -0.97 -3.76
N ASP A 37 -18.74 0.10 -4.12
CA ASP A 37 -17.94 0.89 -3.18
C ASP A 37 -18.53 2.28 -2.99
N ARG A 38 -18.27 2.90 -1.82
CA ARG A 38 -18.60 4.30 -1.57
C ARG A 38 -17.56 5.25 -2.17
N ASN A 39 -16.35 4.74 -2.39
CA ASN A 39 -15.23 5.50 -2.93
C ASN A 39 -15.23 5.43 -4.46
N GLU A 40 -14.59 6.42 -5.09
CA GLU A 40 -14.38 6.44 -6.56
C GLU A 40 -13.25 5.51 -7.00
N PHE A 41 -12.60 4.82 -6.06
CA PHE A 41 -11.47 3.92 -6.26
C PHE A 41 -11.69 2.57 -5.57
N TYR A 42 -10.95 1.56 -6.01
CA TYR A 42 -10.98 0.21 -5.44
C TYR A 42 -10.08 0.08 -4.20
N GLY A 43 -10.37 -0.92 -3.36
CA GLY A 43 -9.48 -1.36 -2.29
C GLY A 43 -9.77 -0.78 -0.91
N GLY A 44 -10.62 0.25 -0.80
CA GLY A 44 -10.97 0.86 0.49
C GLY A 44 -9.71 1.27 1.28
N ASN A 45 -9.54 0.78 2.51
CA ASN A 45 -8.38 1.07 3.36
C ASN A 45 -7.07 0.41 2.88
N GLU A 46 -7.15 -0.52 1.93
CA GLU A 46 -5.99 -1.19 1.33
C GLU A 46 -5.65 -0.61 -0.05
N CYS A 47 -6.25 0.54 -0.40
CA CYS A 47 -5.99 1.19 -1.68
C CYS A 47 -4.53 1.66 -1.80
N SER A 48 -4.16 1.92 -3.05
CA SER A 48 -2.92 2.58 -3.41
C SER A 48 -3.25 3.70 -4.39
N PHE A 49 -2.55 4.82 -4.24
CA PHE A 49 -2.79 6.02 -5.03
C PHE A 49 -1.58 6.32 -5.91
N ASN A 50 -1.82 6.87 -7.10
CA ASN A 50 -0.77 7.60 -7.78
C ASN A 50 -0.44 8.91 -7.03
N LEU A 51 0.64 9.60 -7.43
CA LEU A 51 1.11 10.77 -6.67
C LEU A 51 0.03 11.86 -6.57
N LYS A 52 -0.68 12.17 -7.65
CA LYS A 52 -1.78 13.15 -7.71
C LYS A 52 -2.90 12.76 -6.75
N GLU A 53 -3.40 11.53 -6.86
CA GLU A 53 -4.46 11.00 -6.00
C GLU A 53 -4.05 11.00 -4.53
N PHE A 54 -2.76 10.74 -4.24
CA PHE A 54 -2.23 10.77 -2.88
C PHE A 54 -2.22 12.19 -2.30
N LEU A 55 -1.82 13.19 -3.09
CA LEU A 55 -1.90 14.60 -2.66
C LEU A 55 -3.36 15.03 -2.43
N GLU A 56 -4.27 14.67 -3.34
CA GLU A 56 -5.71 14.94 -3.20
C GLU A 56 -6.29 14.26 -1.95
N TRP A 57 -5.89 13.02 -1.68
CA TRP A 57 -6.28 12.30 -0.47
C TRP A 57 -5.82 13.01 0.81
N ILE A 58 -4.55 13.46 0.89
CA ILE A 58 -4.05 14.23 2.05
C ILE A 58 -4.87 15.51 2.26
N MET A 59 -5.13 16.27 1.19
CA MET A 59 -5.91 17.51 1.28
C MET A 59 -7.31 17.25 1.84
N ASN A 60 -7.94 16.17 1.38
CA ASN A 60 -9.27 15.76 1.84
C ASN A 60 -9.30 15.35 3.31
N VAL A 61 -8.28 14.63 3.81
CA VAL A 61 -8.20 14.29 5.24
C VAL A 61 -8.06 15.56 6.08
N GLN A 62 -7.10 16.43 5.75
CA GLN A 62 -6.87 17.67 6.51
C GLN A 62 -8.06 18.63 6.49
N ASN A 63 -8.82 18.68 5.39
CA ASN A 63 -10.03 19.50 5.31
C ASN A 63 -11.18 18.92 6.15
N ASN A 64 -11.26 17.59 6.29
CA ASN A 64 -12.24 16.97 7.19
C ASN A 64 -11.93 17.26 8.67
N ASP A 65 -10.66 17.22 9.06
CA ASP A 65 -10.24 17.57 10.43
C ASP A 65 -10.62 19.01 10.82
N LYS A 66 -10.60 19.94 9.85
CA LYS A 66 -10.95 21.35 10.07
C LYS A 66 -12.46 21.60 10.21
N ASN A 67 -13.30 20.74 9.62
CA ASN A 67 -14.74 21.00 9.45
C ASN A 67 -15.65 20.36 10.51
N GLY A 68 -15.11 19.88 11.64
CA GLY A 68 -15.84 19.46 12.86
C GLY A 68 -17.28 18.93 12.70
N GLU A 69 -17.45 17.61 12.78
CA GLU A 69 -18.73 16.86 12.90
C GLU A 69 -20.02 17.53 12.33
N ASP A 70 -20.03 17.85 11.04
CA ASP A 70 -21.28 18.24 10.39
C ASP A 70 -22.17 16.99 10.17
N ASN A 71 -23.27 16.92 10.91
CA ASN A 71 -24.09 15.71 11.12
C ASN A 71 -24.79 15.13 9.87
N ASN A 72 -24.63 15.76 8.70
CA ASN A 72 -25.24 15.37 7.42
C ASN A 72 -24.26 14.79 6.37
N SER A 73 -22.93 14.78 6.60
CA SER A 73 -21.94 14.21 5.65
C SER A 73 -21.59 12.73 5.89
N LYS A 74 -22.39 12.03 6.71
CA LYS A 74 -22.16 10.68 7.30
C LYS A 74 -21.85 9.52 6.34
N ILE A 75 -21.75 9.73 5.04
CA ILE A 75 -21.61 8.66 4.06
C ILE A 75 -20.14 8.27 3.83
N ASN A 76 -19.19 9.22 3.82
CA ASN A 76 -17.78 8.87 3.58
C ASN A 76 -16.90 8.92 4.84
N LYS A 77 -17.08 7.92 5.71
CA LYS A 77 -16.24 7.69 6.90
C LYS A 77 -14.78 7.34 6.59
N PHE A 78 -14.41 7.15 5.31
CA PHE A 78 -13.06 6.73 4.92
C PHE A 78 -12.01 7.74 5.34
N TYR A 79 -12.23 9.03 5.09
CA TYR A 79 -11.27 10.06 5.47
C TYR A 79 -11.18 10.22 7.00
N ASN A 80 -12.31 10.05 7.70
CA ASN A 80 -12.39 10.14 9.16
C ASN A 80 -11.63 9.02 9.91
N SER A 81 -11.07 8.02 9.23
CA SER A 81 -10.19 7.05 9.91
C SER A 81 -8.73 7.51 9.98
N TYR A 82 -8.38 8.60 9.30
CA TYR A 82 -7.03 9.15 9.24
C TYR A 82 -7.02 10.52 9.91
N HIS A 83 -6.05 10.75 10.79
CA HIS A 83 -5.87 12.00 11.53
C HIS A 83 -4.37 12.25 11.69
N ASP A 84 -3.99 13.44 12.13
CA ASP A 84 -2.61 13.80 12.47
C ASP A 84 -1.62 13.60 11.31
N ILE A 85 -2.03 13.96 10.08
CA ILE A 85 -1.15 13.85 8.90
C ILE A 85 -0.11 14.98 8.90
N GLU A 86 1.15 14.59 9.11
CA GLU A 86 2.31 15.45 8.90
C GLU A 86 2.90 15.24 7.50
N VAL A 87 3.10 16.33 6.76
CA VAL A 87 3.71 16.30 5.42
C VAL A 87 5.01 17.07 5.43
N ASN A 88 6.10 16.37 5.12
CA ASN A 88 7.42 16.97 4.96
C ASN A 88 7.89 16.78 3.52
N ILE A 89 8.00 17.88 2.77
CA ILE A 89 8.63 17.89 1.45
C ILE A 89 10.09 18.25 1.65
N LEU A 90 10.96 17.24 1.54
CA LEU A 90 12.41 17.38 1.66
C LEU A 90 13.01 17.33 0.26
N SER A 91 13.78 18.35 -0.12
CA SER A 91 14.55 18.35 -1.35
C SER A 91 16.02 18.69 -1.07
N GLY A 92 16.91 18.04 -1.81
CA GLY A 92 18.21 18.60 -2.17
C GLY A 92 18.21 19.05 -3.64
N TYR A 93 17.02 19.36 -4.17
CA TYR A 93 16.79 19.63 -5.58
C TYR A 93 17.02 21.12 -5.85
N GLU A 94 18.00 21.42 -6.71
CA GLU A 94 18.19 22.75 -7.27
C GLU A 94 17.42 22.82 -8.59
N ALA A 95 16.43 23.72 -8.67
CA ALA A 95 15.62 23.85 -9.87
C ALA A 95 16.49 24.24 -11.07
N SER A 96 16.52 23.41 -12.11
CA SER A 96 17.12 23.82 -13.39
C SER A 96 16.18 24.82 -14.08
N GLU A 97 16.67 26.03 -14.39
CA GLU A 97 15.91 27.15 -14.99
C GLU A 97 15.34 26.90 -16.41
N THR A 98 15.41 25.69 -16.96
CA THR A 98 15.06 25.42 -18.36
C THR A 98 13.83 24.54 -18.49
N SER A 99 12.65 25.17 -18.49
CA SER A 99 11.50 24.64 -19.22
C SER A 99 10.66 25.78 -19.81
N THR A 100 10.92 26.10 -21.08
CA THR A 100 10.03 26.91 -21.90
C THR A 100 8.72 26.18 -22.12
N GLU A 101 7.62 26.78 -21.66
CA GLU A 101 6.27 26.25 -21.78
C GLU A 101 5.74 26.40 -23.21
N GLU A 102 5.75 25.33 -24.00
CA GLU A 102 4.91 25.26 -25.21
C GLU A 102 4.14 23.93 -25.25
N ASN A 103 2.80 24.06 -25.33
CA ASN A 103 1.77 23.00 -25.39
C ASN A 103 1.60 22.11 -24.15
N ALA A 104 1.10 22.69 -23.06
CA ALA A 104 0.61 21.93 -21.90
C ALA A 104 -0.74 21.25 -22.22
N ASN A 105 -0.82 19.94 -22.02
CA ASN A 105 -2.07 19.21 -22.15
C ASN A 105 -2.96 19.39 -20.90
N ARG A 106 -4.25 19.05 -21.00
CA ARG A 106 -5.23 19.17 -19.89
C ARG A 106 -4.82 18.40 -18.63
N PHE A 107 -4.15 17.26 -18.78
CA PHE A 107 -3.70 16.45 -17.64
C PHE A 107 -2.54 17.13 -16.89
N THR A 108 -1.57 17.70 -17.59
CA THR A 108 -0.47 18.50 -17.01
C THR A 108 -1.02 19.72 -16.30
N LEU A 109 -2.00 20.41 -16.88
CA LEU A 109 -2.67 21.56 -16.24
C LEU A 109 -3.35 21.17 -14.92
N GLN A 110 -4.09 20.06 -14.91
CA GLN A 110 -4.72 19.54 -13.69
C GLN A 110 -3.69 19.18 -12.62
N ASN A 111 -2.61 18.49 -12.99
CA ASN A 111 -1.55 18.16 -12.04
C ASN A 111 -0.88 19.41 -11.46
N ASN A 112 -0.61 20.41 -12.30
CA ASN A 112 -0.03 21.68 -11.84
C ASN A 112 -0.95 22.40 -10.86
N GLN A 113 -2.25 22.44 -11.14
CA GLN A 113 -3.25 23.01 -10.22
C GLN A 113 -3.28 22.27 -8.89
N THR A 114 -3.36 20.94 -8.91
CA THR A 114 -3.33 20.10 -7.69
C THR A 114 -2.07 20.37 -6.86
N VAL A 115 -0.90 20.50 -7.49
CA VAL A 115 0.37 20.79 -6.79
C VAL A 115 0.34 22.17 -6.14
N GLU A 116 -0.12 23.19 -6.85
CA GLU A 116 -0.18 24.56 -6.32
C GLU A 116 -1.17 24.68 -5.16
N GLU A 117 -2.33 24.03 -5.25
CA GLU A 117 -3.31 23.95 -4.17
C GLU A 117 -2.74 23.21 -2.94
N PHE A 118 -2.06 22.09 -3.17
CA PHE A 118 -1.44 21.29 -2.12
C PHE A 118 -0.39 22.09 -1.34
N VAL A 119 0.54 22.74 -2.04
CA VAL A 119 1.63 23.51 -1.39
C VAL A 119 1.09 24.69 -0.59
N LYS A 120 0.05 25.37 -1.11
CA LYS A 120 -0.63 26.46 -0.37
C LYS A 120 -1.27 25.95 0.92
N GLN A 121 -1.86 24.76 0.91
CA GLN A 121 -2.53 24.18 2.08
C GLN A 121 -1.57 23.82 3.22
N ILE A 122 -0.33 23.45 2.91
CA ILE A 122 0.68 23.04 3.90
C ILE A 122 1.50 24.20 4.50
N HIS A 123 1.17 25.47 4.20
CA HIS A 123 1.76 26.69 4.78
C HIS A 123 3.30 26.65 4.91
N SER A 124 3.97 26.47 3.77
CA SER A 124 5.41 26.21 3.73
C SER A 124 6.23 27.49 3.51
N SER A 125 7.36 27.66 4.22
CA SER A 125 8.26 28.82 4.07
C SER A 125 9.11 28.84 2.79
N ASP A 126 9.04 27.80 1.95
CA ASP A 126 9.75 27.68 0.66
C ASP A 126 8.81 27.06 -0.40
N GLU A 127 7.81 27.83 -0.83
CA GLU A 127 6.77 27.34 -1.74
C GLU A 127 7.28 27.10 -3.16
N GLU A 128 8.15 27.98 -3.68
CA GLU A 128 8.59 27.92 -5.09
C GLU A 128 9.40 26.65 -5.40
N ASN A 129 10.41 26.32 -4.59
CA ASN A 129 11.22 25.12 -4.81
C ASN A 129 10.41 23.83 -4.65
N LYS A 130 9.48 23.80 -3.68
CA LYS A 130 8.61 22.64 -3.46
C LYS A 130 7.61 22.45 -4.58
N ILE A 131 7.04 23.54 -5.10
CA ILE A 131 6.16 23.51 -6.28
C ILE A 131 6.95 22.98 -7.49
N ALA A 132 8.17 23.47 -7.71
CA ALA A 132 9.01 23.02 -8.81
C ALA A 132 9.30 21.50 -8.72
N LEU A 133 9.72 21.02 -7.54
CA LEU A 133 9.96 19.59 -7.30
C LEU A 133 8.70 18.76 -7.54
N LEU A 134 7.56 19.13 -6.92
CA LEU A 134 6.33 18.37 -7.08
C LEU A 134 5.84 18.37 -8.54
N LYS A 135 5.97 19.50 -9.26
CA LYS A 135 5.65 19.57 -10.70
C LYS A 135 6.55 18.63 -11.52
N GLU A 136 7.82 18.49 -11.16
CA GLU A 136 8.71 17.51 -11.79
C GLU A 136 8.27 16.08 -11.49
N LEU A 137 8.04 15.73 -10.22
CA LEU A 137 7.57 14.40 -9.82
C LEU A 137 6.23 14.03 -10.47
N MET A 138 5.35 15.02 -10.70
CA MET A 138 4.07 14.83 -11.40
C MET A 138 4.21 14.44 -12.87
N LYS A 139 5.37 14.66 -13.51
CA LYS A 139 5.62 14.14 -14.87
C LYS A 139 5.54 12.62 -14.89
N ASP A 140 5.97 11.98 -13.80
CA ASP A 140 5.97 10.54 -13.60
C ASP A 140 4.81 10.05 -12.73
N ASN A 141 3.70 10.81 -12.64
CA ASN A 141 2.58 10.50 -11.74
C ASN A 141 2.16 9.02 -11.74
N ARG A 142 2.05 8.41 -12.93
CA ARG A 142 1.59 7.01 -13.10
C ARG A 142 2.62 5.95 -12.69
N GLN A 143 3.87 6.34 -12.46
CA GLN A 143 4.92 5.44 -11.97
C GLN A 143 4.83 5.23 -10.45
N TYR A 144 4.10 6.10 -9.75
CA TYR A 144 3.88 5.99 -8.31
C TYR A 144 2.64 5.16 -8.01
N TYR A 145 2.77 4.27 -7.02
CA TYR A 145 1.66 3.58 -6.35
C TYR A 145 1.96 3.56 -4.85
N ILE A 146 1.43 4.56 -4.15
CA ILE A 146 1.64 4.78 -2.71
C ILE A 146 0.50 4.07 -1.97
N SER A 147 0.82 2.99 -1.26
CA SER A 147 -0.16 2.23 -0.48
C SER A 147 -0.38 2.87 0.88
N LEU A 148 -1.64 3.01 1.29
CA LEU A 148 -1.99 3.45 2.65
C LEU A 148 -1.72 2.37 3.71
N LEU A 149 -1.64 1.10 3.30
CA LEU A 149 -1.45 -0.02 4.20
C LEU A 149 -0.45 -1.04 3.61
N PRO A 150 0.86 -0.77 3.71
CA PRO A 150 1.88 -1.66 3.18
C PRO A 150 1.86 -3.00 3.92
N LYS A 151 1.59 -4.09 3.18
CA LYS A 151 1.58 -5.47 3.70
C LYS A 151 2.48 -6.37 2.87
N MET A 152 3.02 -7.38 3.53
CA MET A 152 3.74 -8.47 2.89
C MET A 152 2.92 -9.75 2.97
N VAL A 153 3.08 -10.61 1.96
CA VAL A 153 2.39 -11.89 1.88
C VAL A 153 3.40 -13.01 2.00
N TYR A 154 3.11 -13.99 2.87
CA TYR A 154 3.93 -15.20 2.96
C TYR A 154 3.86 -15.99 1.66
N SER A 155 5.00 -16.50 1.19
CA SER A 155 5.06 -17.34 -0.01
C SER A 155 4.29 -18.65 0.09
N ARG A 156 3.99 -19.08 1.33
CA ARG A 156 3.14 -20.24 1.64
C ARG A 156 2.23 -19.92 2.81
N GLY A 157 0.93 -20.07 2.59
CA GLY A 157 -0.07 -19.91 3.63
C GLY A 157 -1.47 -19.78 3.04
N PRO A 158 -2.50 -19.78 3.90
CA PRO A 158 -3.90 -19.86 3.48
C PRO A 158 -4.32 -18.78 2.49
N PHE A 159 -3.73 -17.58 2.58
CA PHE A 159 -4.03 -16.49 1.67
C PHE A 159 -3.55 -16.76 0.23
N ILE A 160 -2.31 -17.23 0.05
CA ILE A 160 -1.80 -17.59 -1.29
C ILE A 160 -2.58 -18.79 -1.84
N ASP A 161 -2.87 -19.79 -1.00
CA ASP A 161 -3.68 -20.95 -1.40
C ASP A 161 -5.07 -20.51 -1.89
N LEU A 162 -5.69 -19.56 -1.17
CA LEU A 162 -6.97 -18.96 -1.54
C LEU A 162 -6.90 -18.20 -2.86
N LEU A 163 -5.86 -17.38 -3.10
CA LEU A 163 -5.70 -16.66 -4.38
C LEU A 163 -5.57 -17.64 -5.55
N ILE A 164 -4.84 -18.75 -5.37
CA ILE A 164 -4.67 -19.79 -6.39
C ILE A 164 -6.02 -20.49 -6.65
N GLN A 165 -6.72 -20.93 -5.60
CA GLN A 165 -8.05 -21.56 -5.73
C GLN A 165 -9.07 -20.59 -6.34
N ALA A 166 -8.97 -19.31 -5.99
CA ALA A 166 -9.73 -18.22 -6.57
C ALA A 166 -9.23 -17.82 -7.98
N GLY A 167 -8.31 -18.57 -8.60
CA GLY A 167 -7.84 -18.32 -9.98
C GLY A 167 -7.33 -16.90 -10.22
N LEU A 168 -6.86 -16.22 -9.17
CA LEU A 168 -6.42 -14.83 -9.23
C LEU A 168 -4.95 -14.70 -9.67
N GLY A 169 -4.25 -15.83 -9.84
CA GLY A 169 -2.83 -15.84 -10.23
C GLY A 169 -2.55 -15.26 -11.62
N SER A 170 -3.55 -15.11 -12.49
CA SER A 170 -3.40 -14.46 -13.80
C SER A 170 -3.51 -12.93 -13.75
N TYR A 171 -3.91 -12.37 -12.61
CA TYR A 171 -4.12 -10.93 -12.42
C TYR A 171 -3.09 -10.29 -11.48
N LEU A 172 -2.26 -11.11 -10.84
CA LEU A 172 -1.32 -10.68 -9.81
C LEU A 172 0.07 -11.21 -10.11
N GLU A 173 1.06 -10.33 -10.02
CA GLU A 173 2.48 -10.68 -10.02
C GLU A 173 3.09 -10.33 -8.66
N PHE A 174 4.07 -11.11 -8.23
CA PHE A 174 4.72 -10.95 -6.94
C PHE A 174 6.22 -10.78 -7.12
N ARG A 175 6.80 -9.88 -6.31
CA ARG A 175 8.25 -9.77 -6.15
C ARG A 175 8.65 -10.30 -4.77
N SER A 176 9.68 -11.14 -4.73
CA SER A 176 10.25 -11.59 -3.46
C SER A 176 10.95 -10.46 -2.74
N MET A 177 10.81 -10.43 -1.41
CA MET A 177 11.70 -9.66 -0.55
C MET A 177 13.14 -10.16 -0.70
N GLU A 178 14.07 -9.25 -0.90
CA GLU A 178 15.48 -9.59 -1.14
C GLU A 178 16.31 -9.63 0.14
N LYS A 179 16.05 -8.69 1.08
CA LYS A 179 16.87 -8.50 2.28
C LYS A 179 15.99 -8.08 3.45
N THR A 180 16.41 -8.48 4.65
CA THR A 180 15.79 -8.06 5.91
C THR A 180 16.85 -7.42 6.79
N PHE A 181 16.49 -6.35 7.47
CA PHE A 181 17.40 -5.62 8.35
C PHE A 181 16.81 -5.50 9.75
N ILE A 182 17.69 -5.50 10.74
CA ILE A 182 17.38 -5.13 12.13
C ILE A 182 18.11 -3.83 12.45
N TYR A 183 17.45 -2.94 13.19
CA TYR A 183 18.07 -1.73 13.70
C TYR A 183 18.60 -2.00 15.11
N ASN A 184 19.90 -1.88 15.30
CA ASN A 184 20.56 -2.04 16.59
C ASN A 184 21.80 -1.13 16.67
N ASP A 185 22.11 -0.61 17.85
CA ASP A 185 23.29 0.25 18.10
C ASP A 185 23.45 1.39 17.07
N ASN A 186 22.35 2.09 16.78
CA ASN A 186 22.25 3.17 15.79
C ASN A 186 22.62 2.78 14.35
N LYS A 187 22.53 1.49 14.01
CA LYS A 187 22.87 0.98 12.68
C LYS A 187 21.85 -0.06 12.18
N PHE A 188 21.59 -0.04 10.88
CA PHE A 188 20.90 -1.13 10.20
C PHE A 188 21.86 -2.27 9.88
N GLU A 189 21.49 -3.46 10.32
CA GLU A 189 22.28 -4.67 10.12
C GLU A 189 21.46 -5.73 9.39
N HIS A 190 22.06 -6.37 8.38
CA HIS A 190 21.37 -7.40 7.62
C HIS A 190 21.15 -8.65 8.48
N VAL A 191 19.90 -9.11 8.52
CA VAL A 191 19.53 -10.35 9.21
C VAL A 191 19.87 -11.55 8.31
N PRO A 192 20.67 -12.51 8.78
CA PRO A 192 20.95 -13.72 8.00
C PRO A 192 19.67 -14.53 7.73
N CYS A 193 19.32 -14.71 6.45
CA CYS A 193 18.09 -15.40 6.04
C CYS A 193 18.34 -16.78 5.44
N THR A 194 19.59 -17.10 5.07
CA THR A 194 19.98 -18.41 4.56
C THR A 194 21.03 -19.08 5.47
N LYS A 195 21.19 -20.39 5.32
CA LYS A 195 22.27 -21.14 6.00
C LYS A 195 23.66 -20.57 5.66
N GLU A 196 23.84 -20.13 4.41
CA GLU A 196 25.07 -19.49 3.95
C GLU A 196 25.28 -18.13 4.64
N ASP A 197 24.24 -17.30 4.75
CA ASP A 197 24.32 -16.03 5.46
C ASP A 197 24.70 -16.23 6.93
N VAL A 198 24.10 -17.24 7.59
CA VAL A 198 24.43 -17.58 8.98
C VAL A 198 25.90 -17.99 9.06
N PHE A 199 26.39 -18.79 8.12
CA PHE A 199 27.79 -19.21 8.08
C PHE A 199 28.74 -18.02 7.88
N ASN A 200 28.41 -17.10 6.98
CA ASN A 200 29.23 -15.93 6.64
C ASN A 200 29.10 -14.75 7.63
N SER A 201 28.06 -14.73 8.48
CA SER A 201 27.81 -13.63 9.41
C SER A 201 28.96 -13.45 10.41
N LYS A 202 29.49 -12.22 10.52
CA LYS A 202 30.52 -11.87 11.51
C LYS A 202 29.93 -11.44 12.86
N GLN A 203 28.61 -11.22 12.90
CA GLN A 203 27.90 -10.73 14.08
C GLN A 203 27.60 -11.86 15.09
N ILE A 204 27.43 -13.09 14.59
CA ILE A 204 27.07 -14.25 15.41
C ILE A 204 28.32 -15.08 15.70
N LYS A 205 28.58 -15.40 16.97
CA LYS A 205 29.73 -16.25 17.34
C LYS A 205 29.52 -17.68 16.85
N VAL A 206 30.61 -18.41 16.62
CA VAL A 206 30.56 -19.79 16.10
C VAL A 206 29.69 -20.72 16.95
N ILE A 207 29.75 -20.59 18.28
CA ILE A 207 28.95 -21.40 19.22
C ILE A 207 27.45 -21.06 19.07
N GLU A 208 27.12 -19.78 18.90
CA GLU A 208 25.74 -19.30 18.72
C GLU A 208 25.18 -19.79 17.38
N LYS A 209 25.96 -19.73 16.29
CA LYS A 209 25.58 -20.30 15.00
C LYS A 209 25.21 -21.79 15.11
N ARG A 210 25.99 -22.57 15.87
CA ARG A 210 25.70 -24.00 16.10
C ARG A 210 24.39 -24.20 16.85
N LYS A 211 24.14 -23.41 17.90
CA LYS A 211 22.88 -23.47 18.66
C LYS A 211 21.69 -23.05 17.80
N LEU A 212 21.82 -21.97 17.03
CA LEU A 212 20.81 -21.48 16.11
C LEU A 212 20.44 -22.55 15.08
N MET A 213 21.42 -23.14 14.40
CA MET A 213 21.14 -24.18 13.40
C MET A 213 20.46 -25.41 14.03
N LYS A 214 20.87 -25.84 15.22
CA LYS A 214 20.18 -26.93 15.93
C LYS A 214 18.72 -26.58 16.23
N PHE A 215 18.47 -25.36 16.69
CA PHE A 215 17.12 -24.89 16.99
C PHE A 215 16.25 -24.80 15.73
N LEU A 216 16.76 -24.22 14.63
CA LEU A 216 16.02 -24.13 13.36
C LEU A 216 15.70 -25.52 12.79
N THR A 217 16.65 -26.46 12.84
CA THR A 217 16.39 -27.84 12.45
C THR A 217 15.33 -28.50 13.34
N PHE A 218 15.38 -28.27 14.66
CA PHE A 218 14.35 -28.75 15.58
C PHE A 218 12.97 -28.20 15.22
N VAL A 219 12.82 -26.89 15.03
CA VAL A 219 11.53 -26.25 14.68
C VAL A 219 10.97 -26.80 13.37
N MET A 220 11.83 -26.97 12.35
CA MET A 220 11.41 -27.55 11.07
C MET A 220 10.92 -28.99 11.21
N ASN A 221 11.60 -29.82 12.01
CA ASN A 221 11.20 -31.21 12.25
C ASN A 221 9.93 -31.29 13.09
N TYR A 222 9.83 -30.48 14.16
CA TYR A 222 8.64 -30.41 15.01
C TYR A 222 7.39 -30.12 14.18
N ARG A 223 7.47 -29.19 13.22
CA ARG A 223 6.36 -28.88 12.31
C ARG A 223 5.96 -30.05 11.39
N LEU A 224 6.91 -30.92 11.02
CA LEU A 224 6.67 -32.03 10.09
C LEU A 224 6.28 -33.33 10.80
N GLN A 225 6.67 -33.49 12.07
CA GLN A 225 6.59 -34.74 12.83
C GLN A 225 6.04 -34.46 14.24
N GLN A 226 4.92 -33.74 14.32
CA GLN A 226 4.40 -33.25 15.61
C GLN A 226 4.06 -34.39 16.58
N GLU A 227 3.59 -35.54 16.06
CA GLU A 227 3.23 -36.74 16.82
C GLU A 227 4.41 -37.35 17.60
N ASP A 228 5.65 -37.19 17.13
CA ASP A 228 6.85 -37.76 17.77
C ASP A 228 7.25 -36.99 19.06
N TYR A 229 6.65 -35.82 19.30
CA TYR A 229 7.00 -34.92 20.41
C TYR A 229 5.86 -34.71 21.42
N GLU A 230 4.67 -35.26 21.15
CA GLU A 230 3.54 -35.30 22.08
C GLU A 230 3.60 -36.60 22.90
N GLY A 231 4.55 -36.67 23.83
CA GLY A 231 4.69 -37.74 24.83
C GLY A 231 4.34 -37.27 26.23
#